data_AF-A0A969H1K8-F1
#
_entry.id   AF-A0A969H1K8-F1
#
_cell.length_a   1.000
_cell.length_b   1.000
_cell.length_c   1.000
_cell.angle_alpha   90.00
_cell.angle_beta   90.00
_cell.angle_gamma   90.00
#
_symmetry.space_group_name_H-M   'P 1'
#
loop_
_entity.id
_entity.type
_entity.pdbx_description
1 polymer ?
#
loop_
_entity_poly.entity_id
_entity_poly.type
_entity_poly.pdbx_seq_one_letter_code
_entity_poly.pdbx_strand_id
1 'polypeptide(L)' 'MTLEDLEAFIQSNPDPREMKRAVAAKMFLEGYRHWQIQEILGVSSGFISKWSQMYELLGAAGLR' A
#
# COMPACT_ATOMS: atom_id res chain seq x y z
N MET A 1 -10.26 -22.06 1.50
CA MET A 1 -9.64 -20.80 1.06
C MET A 1 -10.60 -19.67 1.39
N THR A 2 -10.46 -19.13 2.59
CA THR A 2 -11.23 -17.96 3.06
C THR A 2 -10.41 -16.69 2.85
N LEU A 3 -11.02 -15.52 3.08
CA LEU A 3 -10.31 -14.23 3.04
C LEU A 3 -9.16 -14.20 4.07
N GLU A 4 -9.34 -14.84 5.22
CA GLU A 4 -8.32 -14.93 6.27
C GLU A 4 -7.07 -15.68 5.80
N ASP A 5 -7.22 -16.73 4.98
CA ASP A 5 -6.10 -17.47 4.40
C ASP A 5 -5.23 -16.56 3.50
N LEU A 6 -5.88 -15.67 2.72
CA LEU A 6 -5.19 -14.72 1.84
C LEU A 6 -4.50 -13.61 2.65
N GLU A 7 -5.15 -13.10 3.69
CA GLU A 7 -4.54 -12.11 4.58
C GLU A 7 -3.32 -12.70 5.30
N ALA A 8 -3.42 -13.92 5.83
CA ALA A 8 -2.30 -14.61 6.46
C ALA A 8 -1.13 -14.81 5.49
N PHE A 9 -1.41 -15.19 4.24
CA PHE A 9 -0.40 -15.32 3.20
C PHE A 9 0.29 -13.98 2.89
N ILE A 10 -0.48 -12.89 2.75
CA ILE A 10 0.08 -11.55 2.50
C ILE A 10 0.98 -11.10 3.66
N GLN A 11 0.58 -11.38 4.91
CA GLN A 11 1.37 -11.04 6.10
C GLN A 11 2.64 -11.89 6.25
N SER A 12 2.67 -13.09 5.64
CA SER A 12 3.82 -13.99 5.66
C SER A 12 4.98 -13.55 4.76
N ASN A 13 4.74 -12.57 3.87
CA ASN A 13 5.75 -12.04 2.97
C ASN A 13 6.84 -11.31 3.77
N PRO A 14 8.14 -11.64 3.60
CA PRO A 14 9.23 -11.07 4.40
C PRO A 14 9.42 -9.55 4.23
N ASP A 15 9.00 -8.97 3.11
CA ASP A 15 8.95 -7.50 2.95
C ASP A 15 7.55 -6.97 2.57
N PRO A 16 6.58 -7.09 3.49
CA PRO A 16 5.21 -6.68 3.22
C PRO A 16 5.08 -5.16 3.20
N ARG A 17 6.13 -4.42 3.60
CA ARG A 17 6.12 -2.96 3.71
C ARG A 17 6.39 -2.35 2.36
N GLU A 18 7.48 -2.71 1.67
CA GLU A 18 7.75 -2.20 0.31
C GLU A 18 6.57 -2.44 -0.63
N MET A 19 6.01 -3.66 -0.62
CA MET A 19 4.85 -4.00 -1.43
C MET A 19 3.63 -3.13 -1.09
N LYS A 20 3.27 -2.99 0.20
CA LYS A 20 2.12 -2.16 0.61
C LYS A 20 2.30 -0.70 0.21
N ARG A 21 3.52 -0.16 0.27
CA ARG A 21 3.82 1.23 -0.13
C ARG A 21 3.60 1.42 -1.63
N ALA A 22 4.14 0.50 -2.43
CA ALA A 22 3.98 0.53 -3.89
C ALA A 22 2.52 0.40 -4.30
N VAL A 23 1.78 -0.52 -3.69
CA VAL A 23 0.35 -0.69 -3.99
C VAL A 23 -0.46 0.52 -3.56
N ALA A 24 -0.20 1.09 -2.38
CA ALA A 24 -0.87 2.32 -1.93
C ALA A 24 -0.62 3.50 -2.88
N ALA A 25 0.64 3.71 -3.31
CA ALA A 25 0.99 4.76 -4.26
C ALA A 25 0.31 4.54 -5.62
N LYS A 26 0.32 3.31 -6.15
CA LYS A 26 -0.37 2.95 -7.39
C LYS A 26 -1.86 3.25 -7.32
N MET A 27 -2.55 2.78 -6.28
CA MET A 27 -3.99 3.00 -6.14
C MET A 27 -4.32 4.49 -6.02
N PHE A 28 -3.51 5.26 -5.31
CA PHE A 28 -3.68 6.71 -5.24
C PHE A 28 -3.58 7.38 -6.63
N LEU A 29 -2.56 7.00 -7.43
CA LEU A 29 -2.39 7.51 -8.80
C LEU A 29 -3.52 7.08 -9.76
N GLU A 30 -4.11 5.90 -9.53
CA GLU A 30 -5.29 5.43 -10.25
C GLU A 30 -6.60 6.14 -9.82
N GLY A 31 -6.51 7.09 -8.87
CA GLY A 31 -7.64 7.92 -8.45
C GLY A 31 -8.48 7.33 -7.33
N TYR A 32 -8.02 6.26 -6.66
CA TYR A 32 -8.72 5.72 -5.50
C TYR A 32 -8.67 6.73 -4.35
N ARG A 33 -9.80 6.85 -3.64
CA ARG A 33 -9.89 7.69 -2.45
C ARG A 33 -9.21 7.00 -1.28
N HIS A 34 -8.69 7.81 -0.35
CA HIS A 34 -7.99 7.30 0.83
C HIS A 34 -8.78 6.21 1.57
N TRP A 35 -10.07 6.43 1.84
CA TRP A 35 -10.89 5.44 2.54
C TRP A 35 -10.96 4.07 1.84
N GLN A 36 -10.97 4.03 0.51
CA GLN A 36 -10.97 2.77 -0.26
C GLN A 36 -9.63 2.04 -0.10
N ILE A 37 -8.52 2.78 -0.16
CA ILE A 37 -7.17 2.22 -0.01
C ILE A 37 -6.96 1.74 1.42
N GLN A 38 -7.47 2.47 2.41
CA GLN A 38 -7.40 2.07 3.82
C GLN A 38 -8.13 0.75 4.05
N GLU A 39 -9.33 0.59 3.48
CA GLU A 39 -10.13 -0.63 3.58
C GLU A 39 -9.44 -1.81 2.87
N ILE A 40 -8.91 -1.61 1.66
CA ILE A 40 -8.29 -2.68 0.85
C ILE A 40 -6.94 -3.13 1.42
N LEU A 41 -6.10 -2.19 1.90
CA LEU A 41 -4.73 -2.51 2.34
C LEU A 41 -4.57 -2.60 3.86
N GLY A 42 -5.58 -2.22 4.63
CA GLY A 42 -5.49 -2.15 6.10
C GLY A 42 -4.45 -1.14 6.57
N VAL A 43 -4.35 0.01 5.89
CA VAL A 43 -3.36 1.06 6.20
C VAL A 43 -4.05 2.35 6.63
N SER A 44 -3.29 3.29 7.18
CA SER A 44 -3.81 4.61 7.55
C SER A 44 -3.78 5.59 6.37
N SER A 45 -4.62 6.62 6.43
CA SER A 45 -4.58 7.74 5.48
C SER A 45 -3.18 8.39 5.39
N GLY A 46 -2.50 8.56 6.53
CA GLY A 46 -1.14 9.11 6.57
C GLY A 46 -0.09 8.20 5.92
N PHE A 47 -0.28 6.88 5.97
CA PHE A 47 0.56 5.94 5.21
C PHE A 47 0.42 6.20 3.71
N ILE A 48 -0.81 6.35 3.21
CA ILE A 48 -1.08 6.61 1.79
C ILE A 48 -0.45 7.96 1.37
N SER A 49 -0.69 9.04 2.12
CA SER A 49 -0.10 10.35 1.83
C SER A 49 1.42 10.31 1.78
N LYS A 50 2.06 9.65 2.76
CA LYS A 50 3.51 9.57 2.81
C LYS A 50 4.08 8.88 1.58
N TRP A 51 3.55 7.71 1.22
CA TRP A 51 4.16 6.89 0.17
C TRP A 51 3.80 7.34 -1.25
N SER A 52 2.63 7.95 -1.44
CA SER A 52 2.32 8.67 -2.69
C SER A 52 3.28 9.84 -2.90
N GLN A 53 3.49 10.69 -1.89
CA GLN A 53 4.46 11.80 -1.98
C GLN A 53 5.90 11.33 -2.20
N MET A 54 6.33 10.28 -1.49
CA MET A 54 7.67 9.72 -1.68
C MET A 54 7.87 9.17 -3.10
N TYR A 55 6.82 8.56 -3.68
CA TYR A 55 6.85 8.11 -5.07
C TYR A 55 6.89 9.28 -6.06
N GLU A 56 6.09 10.33 -5.83
CA GLU A 56 6.13 11.54 -6.67
C GLU A 56 7.52 12.20 -6.65
N LEU A 57 8.19 12.20 -5.49
CA LEU A 57 9.51 12.85 -5.33
C LEU A 57 10.67 12.01 -5.87
N LEU A 58 10.67 10.70 -5.63
CA LEU A 58 11.84 9.82 -5.82
C LEU A 58 11.56 8.61 -6.73
N GLY A 59 10.35 8.48 -7.26
CA GLY A 59 9.91 7.30 -8.00
C GLY A 59 9.99 6.02 -7.16
N ALA A 60 10.32 4.91 -7.81
CA ALA A 60 10.44 3.61 -7.14
C ALA A 60 11.50 3.58 -6.03
N ALA A 61 12.53 4.44 -6.10
CA ALA A 61 13.54 4.53 -5.04
C ALA A 61 12.98 5.06 -3.72
N GLY A 62 11.88 5.83 -3.76
CA GLY A 62 11.19 6.36 -2.59
C GLY A 62 10.32 5.35 -1.84
N LEU A 63 10.20 4.11 -2.32
CA LEU A 63 9.30 3.08 -1.76
C LEU A 63 10.03 1.99 -0.95
N ARG A 64 11.37 2.05 -0.91
CA ARG A 64 12.23 1.18 -0.10
C ARG A 64 12.07 1.41 1.41
#